data_AF-A0A956II77-F1
#
_entry.id   AF-A0A956II77-F1
#
_cell.length_a   1.000
_cell.length_b   1.000
_cell.length_c   1.000
_cell.angle_alpha   90.00
_cell.angle_beta   90.00
_cell.angle_gamma   90.00
#
_symmetry.space_group_name_H-M   'P 1'
#
loop_
_entity.id
_entity.type
_entity.pdbx_description
1 polymer ?
#
loop_
_entity_poly.entity_id
_entity_poly.type
_entity_poly.pdbx_seq_one_letter_code
_entity_poly.pdbx_strand_id
1 'polypeptide(L)'
;MSQKLARLLGFAKLDKDHPFRPYARLAVEWRDDQATELAATFGGGQLSPGVNSIVASAALSLAASRYLHDQAAEKSDAKLFAQSARLADQSRQAILTAHELAAREARARTTPTGAPLPKVRTL
;
A
#
# COMPACT_ATOMS: atom_id res chain seq x y z
N MET A 1 5.98 19.61 4.03
CA MET A 1 4.84 19.01 3.29
C MET A 1 3.57 19.79 3.62
N SER A 2 2.77 20.21 2.63
CA SER A 2 1.62 21.13 2.83
C SER A 2 0.51 20.50 3.69
N GLN A 3 -0.07 21.26 4.64
CA GLN A 3 -1.21 20.81 5.47
C GLN A 3 -2.43 20.37 4.62
N LYS A 4 -2.62 20.95 3.43
CA LYS A 4 -3.66 20.54 2.48
C LYS A 4 -3.42 19.15 1.91
N LEU A 5 -2.17 18.81 1.59
CA LEU A 5 -1.79 17.49 1.05
C LEU A 5 -1.96 16.39 2.10
N ALA A 6 -1.58 16.64 3.35
CA ALA A 6 -1.86 15.71 4.45
C ALA A 6 -3.38 15.47 4.58
N ARG A 7 -4.21 16.50 4.50
CA ARG A 7 -5.67 16.35 4.64
C ARG A 7 -6.33 15.52 3.53
N LEU A 8 -5.71 15.42 2.35
CA LEU A 8 -6.31 14.83 1.14
C LEU A 8 -5.82 13.41 0.80
N LEU A 9 -4.79 12.90 1.48
CA LEU A 9 -4.20 11.58 1.24
C LEU A 9 -4.73 10.49 2.21
N GLY A 10 -5.93 10.66 2.74
CA GLY A 10 -6.53 9.72 3.71
C GLY A 10 -6.18 10.00 5.18
N PHE A 11 -5.52 11.13 5.50
CA PHE A 11 -5.21 11.53 6.88
C PHE A 11 -6.25 12.47 7.51
N ALA A 12 -7.53 12.26 7.24
CA ALA A 12 -8.58 13.01 7.94
C ALA A 12 -8.44 12.76 9.44
N LYS A 13 -8.34 13.84 10.24
CA LYS A 13 -8.41 13.72 11.69
C LYS A 13 -9.83 13.32 12.05
N LEU A 14 -10.01 12.05 12.40
CA LEU A 14 -11.28 11.52 12.85
C LEU A 14 -11.51 11.91 14.31
N ASP A 15 -12.74 12.28 14.64
CA ASP A 15 -13.16 12.48 16.01
C ASP A 15 -12.92 11.23 16.85
N LYS A 16 -12.71 11.40 18.16
CA LYS A 16 -12.36 10.31 19.07
C LYS A 16 -13.39 9.17 19.07
N ASP A 17 -14.66 9.51 18.85
CA ASP A 17 -15.80 8.59 18.89
C ASP A 17 -16.21 8.10 17.48
N HIS A 18 -15.46 8.49 16.44
CA HIS A 18 -15.79 8.08 15.08
C HIS A 18 -15.60 6.56 14.91
N PRO A 19 -16.61 5.82 14.43
CA PRO A 19 -16.59 4.35 14.40
C PRO A 19 -15.48 3.76 13.51
N PHE A 20 -15.04 4.52 12.49
CA PHE A 20 -13.90 4.13 11.64
C PHE A 20 -12.52 4.25 12.30
N ARG A 21 -12.40 4.95 13.44
CA ARG A 21 -11.10 5.29 14.04
C ARG A 21 -10.24 4.07 14.41
N PRO A 22 -10.76 2.96 14.98
CA PRO A 22 -9.96 1.77 15.26
C PRO A 22 -9.35 1.16 14.00
N TYR A 23 -10.12 1.12 12.90
CA TYR A 23 -9.66 0.59 11.61
C TYR A 23 -8.59 1.48 10.98
N ALA A 24 -8.76 2.81 11.07
CA ALA A 24 -7.74 3.75 10.60
C ALA A 24 -6.42 3.61 11.37
N ARG A 25 -6.47 3.36 12.69
CA ARG A 25 -5.27 3.08 13.49
C ARG A 25 -4.58 1.78 13.03
N LEU A 26 -5.34 0.69 12.90
CA LEU A 26 -4.83 -0.58 12.41
C LEU A 26 -4.23 -0.45 11.00
N ALA A 27 -4.78 0.42 10.15
CA ALA A 27 -4.21 0.71 8.83
C ALA A 27 -2.79 1.26 8.92
N VAL A 28 -2.55 2.19 9.85
CA VAL A 28 -1.23 2.81 10.04
C VAL A 28 -0.23 1.78 10.54
N GLU A 29 -0.60 1.01 11.57
CA GLU A 29 0.24 -0.06 12.13
C GLU A 29 0.61 -1.08 11.04
N TRP A 30 -0.40 -1.58 10.32
CA TRP A 30 -0.18 -2.56 9.24
C TRP A 30 0.64 -1.99 8.08
N ARG A 31 0.46 -0.72 7.71
CA ARG A 31 1.28 -0.05 6.69
C ARG A 31 2.74 0.00 7.12
N ASP A 32 3.01 0.33 8.38
CA ASP A 32 4.36 0.49 8.91
C ASP A 32 5.07 -0.87 8.98
N ASP A 33 4.36 -1.94 9.33
CA ASP A 33 4.86 -3.32 9.28
C ASP A 33 5.22 -3.73 7.85
N GLN A 34 4.31 -3.52 6.89
CA GLN A 34 4.54 -3.84 5.48
C GLN A 34 5.72 -3.04 4.89
N ALA A 35 5.81 -1.75 5.24
CA ALA A 35 6.91 -0.91 4.80
C ALA A 35 8.26 -1.38 5.38
N THR A 36 8.27 -1.77 6.66
CA THR A 36 9.45 -2.31 7.34
C THR A 36 9.91 -3.62 6.69
N GLU A 37 8.99 -4.54 6.45
CA GLU A 37 9.29 -5.82 5.79
C GLU A 37 9.87 -5.61 4.40
N LEU A 38 9.19 -4.85 3.54
CA LEU A 38 9.66 -4.55 2.18
C LEU A 38 11.01 -3.83 2.16
N ALA A 39 11.25 -2.90 3.09
CA ALA A 39 12.51 -2.18 3.22
C ALA A 39 13.66 -3.14 3.58
N ALA A 40 13.40 -4.08 4.49
CA ALA A 40 14.34 -5.10 4.89
C ALA A 40 14.64 -6.10 3.76
N THR A 41 13.61 -6.51 3.01
CA THR A 41 13.76 -7.51 1.94
C THR A 41 14.39 -6.95 0.66
N PHE A 42 13.96 -5.76 0.20
CA PHE A 42 14.35 -5.22 -1.11
C PHE A 42 15.03 -3.85 -1.04
N GLY A 43 14.74 -3.07 0.00
CA GLY A 43 15.09 -1.65 0.08
C GLY A 43 16.52 -1.33 0.50
N GLY A 44 17.26 -2.28 1.07
CA GLY A 44 18.52 -1.97 1.76
C GLY A 44 18.29 -1.04 2.96
N GLY A 45 17.11 -1.12 3.59
CA GLY A 45 16.69 -0.31 4.73
C GLY A 45 15.73 0.85 4.40
N GLN A 46 15.47 1.18 3.12
CA GLN A 46 14.50 2.22 2.74
C GLN A 46 13.69 1.86 1.49
N LEU A 47 12.44 2.33 1.43
CA LEU A 47 11.56 2.18 0.28
C LEU A 47 11.49 3.44 -0.57
N SER A 48 11.28 3.27 -1.88
CA SER A 48 11.01 4.41 -2.75
C SER A 48 9.66 5.07 -2.42
N PRO A 49 9.47 6.35 -2.80
CA PRO A 49 8.17 7.01 -2.65
C PRO A 49 7.04 6.28 -3.39
N GLY A 50 7.34 5.65 -4.53
CA GLY A 50 6.37 4.89 -5.31
C GLY A 50 5.86 3.67 -4.56
N VAL A 51 6.78 2.86 -4.01
CA VAL A 51 6.41 1.69 -3.21
C VAL A 51 5.64 2.12 -1.96
N ASN A 52 6.11 3.16 -1.24
CA ASN A 52 5.41 3.69 -0.06
C ASN A 52 3.97 4.12 -0.37
N SER A 53 3.74 4.77 -1.51
CA SER A 53 2.39 5.21 -1.90
C SER A 53 1.44 4.04 -2.16
N ILE A 54 1.95 2.93 -2.71
CA ILE A 54 1.14 1.73 -2.97
C ILE A 54 0.78 1.06 -1.64
N VAL A 55 1.75 0.88 -0.73
CA VAL A 55 1.51 0.30 0.61
C VAL A 55 0.50 1.14 1.40
N ALA A 56 0.63 2.48 1.36
CA ALA A 56 -0.34 3.37 2.00
C ALA A 56 -1.76 3.19 1.45
N SER A 57 -1.90 3.06 0.12
CA SER A 57 -3.20 2.82 -0.53
C SER A 57 -3.79 1.46 -0.16
N ALA A 58 -2.94 0.43 -0.11
CA ALA A 58 -3.34 -0.92 0.31
C ALA A 58 -3.90 -0.94 1.73
N ALA A 59 -3.28 -0.18 2.64
CA ALA A 59 -3.69 -0.08 4.04
C ALA A 59 -5.05 0.59 4.21
N LEU A 60 -5.28 1.69 3.48
CA LEU A 60 -6.57 2.39 3.49
C LEU A 60 -7.69 1.49 2.95
N SER A 61 -7.45 0.77 1.85
CA SER A 61 -8.40 -0.20 1.28
C SER A 61 -8.70 -1.34 2.25
N LEU A 62 -7.69 -1.85 2.98
CA LEU A 62 -7.88 -2.88 4.00
C LEU A 62 -8.77 -2.37 5.14
N ALA A 63 -8.48 -1.19 5.69
CA ALA A 63 -9.25 -0.61 6.78
C ALA A 63 -10.71 -0.37 6.37
N ALA A 64 -10.94 0.21 5.19
CA ALA A 64 -12.27 0.40 4.64
C ALA A 64 -13.00 -0.94 4.43
N SER A 65 -12.31 -1.97 3.93
CA SER A 65 -12.86 -3.32 3.80
C SER A 65 -13.36 -3.86 5.14
N ARG A 66 -12.53 -3.81 6.19
CA ARG A 66 -12.91 -4.34 7.52
C ARG A 66 -14.08 -3.58 8.12
N TYR A 67 -14.05 -2.25 8.04
CA TYR A 67 -15.17 -1.44 8.51
C TYR A 67 -16.48 -1.76 7.78
N LEU A 68 -16.46 -1.85 6.44
CA LEU A 68 -17.66 -2.18 5.67
C LEU A 68 -18.14 -3.61 5.93
N HIS A 69 -17.23 -4.55 6.17
CA HIS A 69 -17.59 -5.93 6.52
C HIS A 69 -18.34 -6.00 7.85
N ASP A 70 -17.86 -5.30 8.88
CA ASP A 70 -18.52 -5.28 10.19
C ASP A 70 -19.87 -4.57 10.11
N GLN A 71 -19.96 -3.46 9.35
CA GLN A 71 -21.23 -2.82 9.05
C GLN A 71 -22.20 -3.71 8.25
N ALA A 72 -21.69 -4.55 7.35
CA ALA A 72 -22.49 -5.52 6.60
C ALA A 72 -23.06 -6.60 7.53
N ALA A 73 -22.24 -7.11 8.45
CA ALA A 73 -22.64 -8.11 9.44
C ALA A 73 -23.72 -7.57 10.39
N GLU A 74 -23.54 -6.35 10.91
CA GLU A 74 -24.52 -5.69 11.78
C GLU A 74 -25.88 -5.48 11.09
N LYS A 75 -25.87 -5.13 9.80
CA LYS A 75 -27.08 -4.74 9.05
C LYS A 75 -27.67 -5.85 8.18
N SER A 76 -27.02 -7.00 8.14
CA SER A 76 -27.30 -8.06 7.15
C SER A 76 -27.32 -7.54 5.71
N ASP A 77 -26.44 -6.59 5.37
CA ASP A 77 -26.43 -5.91 4.07
C ASP A 77 -25.45 -6.58 3.08
N ALA A 78 -26.02 -7.36 2.15
CA ALA A 78 -25.26 -8.05 1.11
C ALA A 78 -24.45 -7.12 0.19
N LYS A 79 -24.89 -5.87 -0.02
CA LYS A 79 -24.14 -4.91 -0.85
C LYS A 79 -22.88 -4.45 -0.13
N LEU A 80 -22.96 -4.23 1.18
CA LEU A 80 -21.78 -3.90 1.99
C LEU A 80 -20.80 -5.07 2.05
N PHE A 81 -21.28 -6.31 2.13
CA PHE A 81 -20.41 -7.48 2.00
C PHE A 81 -19.66 -7.50 0.66
N ALA A 82 -20.36 -7.32 -0.46
CA ALA A 82 -19.73 -7.30 -1.78
C ALA A 82 -18.69 -6.17 -1.92
N GLN A 83 -18.98 -4.98 -1.39
CA GLN A 83 -18.04 -3.86 -1.38
C GLN A 83 -16.80 -4.14 -0.52
N SER A 84 -16.99 -4.71 0.67
CA SER A 84 -15.89 -5.10 1.56
C SER A 84 -14.96 -6.12 0.91
N ALA A 85 -15.51 -7.13 0.22
CA ALA A 85 -14.74 -8.16 -0.47
C ALA A 85 -13.88 -7.55 -1.59
N ARG A 86 -14.47 -6.67 -2.41
CA ARG A 86 -13.76 -5.96 -3.47
C ARG A 86 -12.59 -5.13 -2.94
N LEU A 87 -12.78 -4.41 -1.84
CA LEU A 87 -11.71 -3.61 -1.22
C LEU A 87 -10.59 -4.49 -0.64
N ALA A 88 -10.94 -5.66 -0.08
CA ALA A 88 -9.94 -6.62 0.39
C ALA A 88 -9.10 -7.17 -0.77
N ASP A 89 -9.74 -7.48 -1.92
CA ASP A 89 -9.04 -7.89 -3.13
C ASP A 89 -8.09 -6.80 -3.63
N GLN A 90 -8.56 -5.55 -3.69
CA GLN A 90 -7.73 -4.41 -4.10
C GLN A 90 -6.51 -4.22 -3.19
N SER A 91 -6.69 -4.35 -1.87
CA SER A 91 -5.59 -4.28 -0.91
C SER A 91 -4.54 -5.36 -1.17
N ARG A 92 -4.97 -6.62 -1.36
CA ARG A 92 -4.06 -7.74 -1.69
C ARG A 92 -3.29 -7.50 -2.99
N GLN A 93 -3.98 -7.07 -4.05
CA GLN A 93 -3.36 -6.80 -5.34
C GLN A 93 -2.35 -5.64 -5.26
N ALA A 94 -2.66 -4.61 -4.47
CA ALA A 94 -1.75 -3.50 -4.24
C ALA A 94 -0.46 -3.95 -3.52
N ILE A 95 -0.55 -4.81 -2.51
CA ILE A 95 0.66 -5.34 -1.84
C ILE A 95 1.51 -6.17 -2.79
N LEU A 96 0.92 -7.06 -3.59
CA LEU A 96 1.68 -7.81 -4.61
C LEU A 96 2.42 -6.86 -5.57
N THR A 97 1.74 -5.81 -6.01
CA THR A 97 2.33 -4.76 -6.86
C THR A 97 3.49 -4.04 -6.16
N ALA A 98 3.36 -3.76 -4.86
CA ALA A 98 4.42 -3.14 -4.07
C ALA A 98 5.67 -4.04 -3.97
N HIS A 99 5.48 -5.34 -3.71
CA HIS A 99 6.57 -6.32 -3.71
C HIS A 99 7.27 -6.38 -5.07
N GLU A 100 6.52 -6.47 -6.16
CA GLU A 100 7.09 -6.52 -7.51
C GLU A 100 7.89 -5.26 -7.84
N LEU A 101 7.35 -4.08 -7.55
CA LEU A 101 8.03 -2.82 -7.80
C LEU A 101 9.31 -2.71 -6.96
N ALA A 102 9.23 -3.01 -5.66
CA ALA A 102 10.38 -2.97 -4.76
C ALA A 102 11.49 -3.92 -5.24
N ALA A 103 11.14 -5.13 -5.67
CA ALA A 103 12.09 -6.10 -6.21
C ALA A 103 12.73 -5.62 -7.52
N ARG A 104 11.96 -5.00 -8.42
CA ARG A 104 12.48 -4.43 -9.68
C ARG A 104 13.46 -3.28 -9.41
N GLU A 105 13.09 -2.37 -8.53
CA GLU A 105 13.97 -1.26 -8.13
C GLU A 105 15.26 -1.76 -7.47
N ALA A 106 15.18 -2.78 -6.61
CA ALA A 106 16.35 -3.40 -5.97
C ALA A 106 17.32 -3.99 -6.99
N ARG A 107 16.80 -4.76 -7.97
CA ARG A 107 17.60 -5.31 -9.06
C ARG A 107 18.26 -4.20 -9.90
N ALA A 108 17.52 -3.14 -10.21
CA ALA A 108 18.04 -2.01 -10.97
C ALA A 108 19.22 -1.32 -10.24
N ARG A 109 19.19 -1.22 -8.91
CA ARG A 109 20.30 -0.68 -8.11
C ARG A 109 21.57 -1.54 -8.19
N THR A 110 21.43 -2.85 -8.31
CA THR A 110 22.57 -3.78 -8.38
C THR A 110 23.21 -3.87 -9.77
N THR A 111 22.55 -3.37 -10.82
CA THR A 111 23.08 -3.39 -12.19
C THR A 111 24.09 -2.25 -12.38
N PRO A 112 25.37 -2.53 -12.68
CA PRO A 112 26.37 -1.49 -12.88
C PRO A 112 26.00 -0.58 -14.07
N THR A 113 25.92 0.73 -13.85
CA THR A 113 25.57 1.77 -14.84
C THR A 113 26.65 1.99 -15.92
N GLY A 114 27.42 0.95 -16.28
CA GLY A 114 28.54 1.07 -17.22
C GLY A 114 28.86 -0.19 -18.01
N ALA A 115 27.96 -1.18 -18.04
CA ALA A 115 28.17 -2.34 -18.92
C ALA A 115 28.21 -1.87 -20.39
N PRO A 116 29.31 -2.11 -21.13
CA PRO A 116 29.41 -1.68 -22.52
C PRO A 116 28.29 -2.34 -23.33
N LEU A 117 27.61 -1.52 -24.15
CA LEU A 117 26.59 -2.02 -25.07
C LEU A 117 27.19 -3.15 -25.93
N PRO A 118 26.46 -4.28 -26.12
CA PRO A 118 26.92 -5.33 -26.99
C PRO A 118 27.15 -4.74 -28.38
N LYS A 119 28.35 -4.93 -28.94
CA LYS A 119 28.68 -4.46 -30.29
C LYS A 119 27.67 -5.07 -31.24
N VAL A 120 26.88 -4.22 -31.89
CA VAL A 120 25.98 -4.62 -32.97
C VAL A 120 26.84 -5.27 -34.04
N ARG A 121 26.63 -6.57 -34.29
CA ARG A 121 27.25 -7.28 -35.41
C ARG A 121 26.51 -6.80 -36.66
N THR A 122 27.07 -5.81 -37.34
CA THR A 122 26.68 -5.50 -38.72
C THR A 122 27.02 -6.73 -39.56
N LEU A 123 25.98 -7.29 -40.20
CA LEU A 123 26.11 -8.25 -41.28
C LEU A 123 26.58 -7.55 -42.55
#